data_AF-A0A9E5NDP2-F1
#
_entry.id   AF-A0A9E5NDP2-F1
#
_cell.length_a   1.000
_cell.length_b   1.000
_cell.length_c   1.000
_cell.angle_alpha   90.00
_cell.angle_beta   90.00
_cell.angle_gamma   90.00
#
_symmetry.space_group_name_H-M   'P 1'
#
loop_
_entity.id
_entity.type
_entity.pdbx_description
1 polymer ?
#
loop_
_entity_poly.entity_id
_entity_poly.type
_entity_poly.pdbx_seq_one_letter_code
_entity_poly.pdbx_strand_id
1 'polypeptide(L)' 'LGVQPSEQTVLLRKLILHAETVQSHTLHVFYLATPDFLGVNSVIPLATTHKEPLLQAIRLHRLANEWSDLIGGRTT' A
#
# COMPACT_ATOMS: atom_id res chain seq x y z
N LEU A 1 -10.62 0.46 -31.48
CA LEU A 1 -10.89 1.80 -30.91
C LEU A 1 -9.87 2.85 -31.33
N GLY A 2 -8.58 2.54 -31.54
CA GLY A 2 -7.62 3.49 -32.10
C GLY A 2 -7.34 4.74 -31.24
N VAL A 3 -7.71 4.69 -29.95
CA VAL A 3 -7.58 5.81 -29.02
C VAL A 3 -6.16 5.89 -28.50
N GLN A 4 -5.53 7.04 -28.68
CA GLN A 4 -4.27 7.39 -28.03
C GLN A 4 -4.56 8.24 -26.79
N PRO A 5 -4.26 7.76 -25.57
CA PRO A 5 -4.47 8.55 -24.37
C PRO A 5 -3.54 9.76 -24.35
N SER A 6 -4.02 10.86 -23.76
CA SER A 6 -3.17 12.02 -23.53
C SER A 6 -2.03 11.67 -22.57
N GLU A 7 -0.97 12.47 -22.59
CA GLU A 7 0.14 12.34 -21.65
C GLU A 7 -0.34 12.37 -20.19
N GLN A 8 -1.24 13.30 -19.85
CA GLN A 8 -1.86 13.38 -18.53
C GLN A 8 -2.55 12.06 -18.14
N THR A 9 -3.34 11.46 -19.04
CA THR A 9 -3.99 10.17 -18.75
C THR A 9 -2.97 9.06 -18.48
N VAL A 10 -1.87 9.02 -19.23
CA VAL A 10 -0.79 8.04 -19.01
C VAL A 10 -0.14 8.27 -17.65
N LEU A 11 0.13 9.51 -17.26
CA LEU A 11 0.72 9.85 -15.97
C LEU A 11 -0.20 9.49 -14.80
N LEU A 12 -1.50 9.80 -14.88
CA LEU A 12 -2.46 9.44 -13.83
C LEU A 12 -2.58 7.91 -13.67
N ARG A 13 -2.55 7.15 -14.78
CA ARG A 13 -2.54 5.68 -14.73
C ARG A 13 -1.28 5.14 -14.05
N LYS A 14 -0.11 5.71 -14.35
CA LYS A 14 1.14 5.35 -13.67
C LYS A 14 1.09 5.68 -12.18
N LEU A 15 0.52 6.81 -11.80
CA LEU A 15 0.36 7.16 -10.39
C LEU A 15 -0.54 6.18 -9.63
N ILE A 16 -1.68 5.76 -10.21
CA ILE A 16 -2.51 4.69 -9.61
C ILE A 16 -1.72 3.38 -9.50
N LEU A 17 -0.99 3.00 -10.55
CA LEU A 17 -0.16 1.78 -10.52
C LEU A 17 0.87 1.83 -9.38
N HIS A 18 1.52 2.98 -9.18
CA HIS A 18 2.45 3.15 -8.08
C HIS A 18 1.76 3.12 -6.70
N ALA A 19 0.55 3.67 -6.59
CA ALA A 19 -0.25 3.57 -5.38
C ALA A 19 -0.55 2.10 -5.02
N GLU A 20 -0.99 1.30 -6.00
CA GLU A 20 -1.24 -0.14 -5.83
C GLU A 20 0.06 -0.87 -5.45
N THR A 21 1.19 -0.56 -6.11
CA THR A 21 2.48 -1.18 -5.78
C THR A 21 2.88 -0.91 -4.33
N VAL A 22 2.77 0.35 -3.86
CA VAL A 22 3.10 0.71 -2.47
C VAL A 22 2.14 0.04 -1.48
N GLN A 23 0.84 0.02 -1.78
CA GLN A 23 -0.18 -0.61 -0.95
C GLN A 23 0.11 -2.10 -0.78
N SER A 24 0.27 -2.82 -1.90
CA SER A 24 0.48 -4.26 -1.95
C SER A 24 1.79 -4.67 -1.28
N HIS A 25 2.89 -3.96 -1.54
CA HIS A 25 4.18 -4.27 -0.94
C HIS A 25 4.22 -3.95 0.56
N THR A 26 3.61 -2.84 0.99
CA THR A 26 3.52 -2.51 2.42
C THR A 26 2.70 -3.56 3.15
N LEU A 27 1.58 -4.01 2.57
CA LEU A 27 0.78 -5.10 3.11
C LEU A 27 1.61 -6.38 3.23
N HIS A 28 2.23 -6.81 2.14
CA HIS A 28 2.96 -8.07 2.11
C HIS A 28 4.15 -8.07 3.09
N VAL A 29 4.98 -7.04 3.08
CA VAL A 29 6.18 -6.98 3.91
C VAL A 29 5.84 -6.88 5.39
N PHE A 30 4.98 -5.93 5.77
CA PHE A 30 4.77 -5.61 7.19
C PHE A 30 3.70 -6.46 7.88
N TYR A 31 2.68 -6.90 7.14
CA TYR A 31 1.55 -7.64 7.73
C TYR A 31 1.70 -9.15 7.56
N LEU A 32 2.38 -9.60 6.49
CA LEU A 32 2.50 -11.03 6.17
C LEU A 32 3.91 -11.56 6.44
N ALA A 33 4.97 -10.95 5.89
CA ALA A 33 6.33 -11.48 6.00
C ALA A 33 7.01 -11.19 7.34
N THR A 34 6.82 -9.99 7.91
CA THR A 34 7.44 -9.60 9.19
C THR A 34 7.10 -10.53 10.37
N PRO A 35 5.85 -11.00 10.53
CA PRO A 35 5.51 -12.01 11.54
C PRO A 35 6.40 -13.26 11.49
N ASP A 36 6.68 -13.79 10.30
CA ASP A 36 7.52 -14.97 10.11
C ASP A 36 8.96 -14.72 10.59
N PHE A 37 9.53 -13.55 10.26
CA PHE A 37 10.88 -13.17 10.70
C PHE A 37 11.00 -12.95 12.21
N LEU A 38 9.90 -12.59 12.87
CA LEU A 38 9.86 -12.35 14.32
C LEU A 38 9.32 -13.55 15.11
N GLY A 39 8.99 -14.66 14.43
CA GLY A 39 8.49 -15.89 15.06
C GLY A 39 7.12 -15.74 15.71
N VAL A 40 6.25 -14.86 15.18
CA VAL A 40 4.88 -14.64 15.67
C VAL A 40 3.85 -15.01 14.60
N ASN A 41 2.66 -15.48 15.02
CA ASN A 41 1.64 -16.00 14.11
C ASN A 41 0.92 -14.94 13.27
N SER A 42 1.04 -13.65 13.63
CA SER A 42 0.42 -12.54 12.90
C SER A 42 1.05 -11.22 13.32
N VAL A 43 0.61 -10.14 12.69
CA VAL A 43 1.01 -8.77 13.04
C VAL A 43 0.43 -8.30 14.39
N ILE A 44 -0.61 -8.94 14.92
CA ILE A 44 -1.35 -8.47 16.11
C ILE A 44 -0.46 -8.33 17.36
N PRO A 45 0.40 -9.30 17.73
CA PRO A 45 1.32 -9.17 18.86
C PRO A 45 2.36 -8.06 18.69
N LEU A 46 2.59 -7.59 17.46
CA LEU A 46 3.51 -6.47 17.20
C LEU A 46 2.93 -5.13 17.67
N ALA A 47 1.63 -5.04 17.92
CA ALA A 47 1.01 -3.82 18.47
C ALA A 47 1.46 -3.51 19.91
N THR A 48 1.88 -4.51 20.68
CA THR A 48 2.39 -4.34 22.04
C THR A 48 3.92 -4.32 22.10
N THR A 49 4.59 -5.09 21.23
CA THR A 49 6.05 -5.26 21.24
C THR A 49 6.80 -4.30 20.31
N HIS A 50 6.22 -3.94 19.16
CA HIS A 50 6.84 -3.15 18.10
C HIS A 50 5.86 -2.06 17.58
N LYS A 51 5.21 -1.37 18.53
CA LYS A 51 4.11 -0.44 18.24
C LYS A 51 4.45 0.65 17.23
N GLU A 52 5.57 1.34 17.41
CA GLU A 52 5.94 2.47 16.55
C GLU A 52 6.22 2.04 15.09
N PRO A 53 7.05 1.00 14.82
CA PRO A 53 7.19 0.46 13.47
C PRO A 53 5.87 0.00 12.85
N LEU A 54 5.00 -0.66 13.62
CA LEU A 54 3.69 -1.09 13.13
C LEU A 54 2.80 0.10 12.74
N LEU A 55 2.77 1.16 13.56
CA LEU A 55 2.03 2.39 13.24
C LEU A 55 2.58 3.09 11.99
N GLN A 56 3.89 3.04 11.75
CA GLN A 56 4.50 3.55 10.52
C GLN A 56 4.05 2.75 9.30
N ALA A 57 4.04 1.41 9.38
CA ALA A 57 3.54 0.55 8.32
C ALA A 57 2.05 0.79 8.01
N ILE A 58 1.23 0.98 9.05
CA ILE A 58 -0.20 1.33 8.89
C ILE A 58 -0.37 2.67 8.19
N ARG A 59 0.40 3.69 8.58
CA ARG A 59 0.35 5.02 7.94
C ARG A 59 0.77 4.96 6.47
N LEU A 60 1.81 4.19 6.14
CA LEU A 60 2.26 4.01 4.76
C LEU A 60 1.21 3.30 3.91
N HIS A 61 0.63 2.22 4.43
CA HIS A 61 -0.44 1.50 3.73
C HIS A 61 -1.67 2.40 3.51
N ARG A 62 -2.05 3.18 4.52
CA ARG A 62 -3.16 4.13 4.41
C ARG A 62 -2.88 5.22 3.38
N LEU A 63 -1.67 5.76 3.33
CA LEU A 63 -1.29 6.77 2.34
C LEU A 63 -1.45 6.24 0.90
N ALA A 64 -1.08 4.97 0.68
CA ALA A 64 -1.24 4.33 -0.63
C ALA A 64 -2.73 4.15 -1.02
N ASN A 65 -3.60 3.84 -0.05
CA ASN A 65 -5.05 3.82 -0.27
C ASN A 65 -5.58 5.22 -0.62
N GLU A 66 -5.16 6.25 0.11
CA GLU A 66 -5.57 7.64 -0.15
C GLU A 66 -5.16 8.12 -1.56
N TRP A 67 -4.00 7.67 -2.07
CA TRP A 67 -3.60 7.92 -3.47
C TRP A 67 -4.53 7.24 -4.46
N SER A 68 -4.92 6.00 -4.19
CA SER A 68 -5.83 5.23 -5.04
C SER A 68 -7.23 5.85 -5.05
N ASP A 69 -7.74 6.25 -3.90
CA ASP A 69 -9.01 6.97 -3.76
C ASP A 69 -8.99 8.29 -4.55
N LEU A 70 -7.92 9.08 -4.42
CA LEU A 70 -7.81 10.39 -5.04
C LEU A 70 -7.82 10.33 -6.57
N ILE A 71 -7.15 9.34 -7.16
CA ILE A 71 -6.96 9.27 -8.63
C ILE A 71 -7.96 8.30 -9.27
N GLY A 72 -8.24 7.17 -8.62
CA GLY A 72 -9.11 6.10 -9.11
C GLY A 72 -10.57 6.20 -8.64
N GLY A 73 -10.86 7.12 -7.72
CA GLY A 73 -12.20 7.30 -7.12
C GLY A 73 -12.58 6.24 -6.09
N ARG A 74 -11.74 5.22 -5.89
CA ARG A 74 -11.84 4.20 -4.86
C ARG A 74 -10.50 3.52 -4.66
N THR A 75 -10.32 2.93 -3.49
CA THR A 75 -9.22 2.04 -3.20
C THR A 75 -9.37 0.80 -4.08
N THR A 76 -8.29 0.43 -4.75
CA THR A 76 -8.18 -0.78 -5.56
C THR A 76 -7.72 -1.95 -4.72
#